data_AF-A0A6N8EBU4-F1
#
_entry.id   AF-A0A6N8EBU4-F1
#
_cell.length_a   1.000
_cell.length_b   1.000
_cell.length_c   1.000
_cell.angle_alpha   90.00
_cell.angle_beta   90.00
_cell.angle_gamma   90.00
#
_symmetry.space_group_name_H-M   'P 1'
#
loop_
_entity.id
_entity.type
_entity.pdbx_description
1 polymer ?
#
loop_
_entity_poly.entity_id
_entity_poly.type
_entity_poly.pdbx_seq_one_letter_code
_entity_poly.pdbx_strand_id
1 'polypeptide(L)'
;MIAPEQDRYAWTLESANRLRSGRLAGLDLERIAEELEEMGRSEKHALSSHLKVLMLHLLKWRHQPSFRGVSWQLSITNARDEIQELLEDSPSLRHQLADLMTRRYPVARQRAILETGLPETTFPRQCPFTVEQLLDADYWA
;
A
#
# COMPACT_ATOMS: atom_id res chain seq x y z
N MET A 1 14.28 -30.76 -2.22
CA MET A 1 13.98 -29.33 -2.44
C MET A 1 13.43 -28.79 -1.13
N ILE A 2 13.76 -27.54 -0.79
CA ILE A 2 13.10 -26.82 0.31
C ILE A 2 11.62 -26.72 -0.08
N ALA A 3 10.71 -27.03 0.84
CA ALA A 3 9.29 -26.84 0.58
C ALA A 3 8.93 -25.36 0.79
N PRO A 4 8.08 -24.74 -0.05
CA PRO A 4 7.70 -23.33 0.11
C PRO A 4 7.07 -23.04 1.48
N GLU A 5 6.42 -24.03 2.10
CA GLU A 5 5.83 -23.92 3.44
C GLU A 5 6.87 -23.88 4.57
N GLN A 6 8.11 -24.33 4.31
CA GLN A 6 9.21 -24.31 5.28
C GLN A 6 10.00 -23.01 5.21
N ASP A 7 10.38 -22.60 4.00
CA ASP A 7 11.10 -21.36 3.75
C ASP A 7 10.81 -20.88 2.32
N ARG A 8 9.78 -20.03 2.20
CA ARG A 8 9.34 -19.46 0.93
C ARG A 8 10.42 -18.61 0.26
N TYR A 9 11.24 -17.90 1.05
CA TYR A 9 12.29 -17.03 0.52
C TYR A 9 13.40 -17.87 -0.10
N ALA A 10 13.91 -18.89 0.60
CA ALA A 10 14.91 -19.79 0.05
C ALA A 10 14.36 -20.58 -1.16
N TRP A 11 13.09 -21.00 -1.11
CA TRP A 11 12.45 -21.70 -2.22
C TRP A 11 12.32 -20.84 -3.48
N THR A 12 11.91 -19.57 -3.38
CA THR A 12 11.80 -18.67 -4.55
C THR A 12 13.18 -18.40 -5.18
N LEU A 13 14.22 -18.21 -4.37
CA LEU A 13 15.59 -18.03 -4.85
C LEU A 13 16.13 -19.27 -5.58
N GLU A 14 15.93 -20.47 -5.03
CA GLU A 14 16.35 -21.72 -5.67
C GLU A 14 15.59 -21.95 -6.97
N SER A 15 14.26 -21.76 -6.97
CA SER A 15 13.42 -21.87 -8.16
C SER A 15 13.89 -20.90 -9.26
N ALA A 16 14.17 -19.64 -8.91
CA ALA A 16 14.72 -18.65 -9.84
C ALA A 16 16.09 -19.06 -10.41
N ASN A 17 17.00 -19.59 -9.57
CA ASN A 17 18.31 -20.06 -10.02
C ASN A 17 18.21 -21.26 -10.96
N ARG A 18 17.28 -22.18 -10.70
CA ARG A 18 17.02 -23.33 -11.57
C ARG A 18 16.42 -22.89 -12.91
N LEU A 19 15.47 -21.95 -12.92
CA LEU A 19 14.92 -21.35 -14.14
C LEU A 19 16.02 -20.68 -14.97
N ARG A 20 16.86 -19.84 -14.37
CA ARG A 20 17.97 -19.15 -15.05
C ARG A 20 19.01 -20.12 -15.63
N SER A 21 19.24 -21.25 -14.98
CA SER A 21 20.19 -22.28 -15.44
C SER A 21 19.57 -23.31 -16.40
N GLY A 22 18.31 -23.13 -16.81
CA GLY A 22 17.61 -24.05 -17.72
C GLY A 22 17.31 -25.43 -17.10
N ARG A 23 17.48 -25.60 -15.79
CA ARG A 23 17.28 -26.88 -15.08
C ARG A 23 15.81 -27.07 -14.69
N LEU A 24 14.96 -27.21 -15.71
CA LEU A 24 13.51 -27.26 -15.58
C LEU A 24 12.96 -28.59 -15.04
N ALA A 25 13.72 -29.69 -15.17
CA ALA A 25 13.27 -31.02 -14.77
C ALA A 25 12.93 -31.08 -13.26
N GLY A 26 11.67 -31.33 -12.92
CA GLY A 26 11.20 -31.36 -11.54
C GLY A 26 11.09 -29.98 -10.87
N LEU A 27 10.96 -28.89 -11.64
CA LEU A 27 10.36 -27.65 -11.14
C LEU A 27 8.84 -27.77 -11.17
N ASP A 28 8.20 -27.30 -10.11
CA ASP A 28 6.75 -27.12 -10.05
C ASP A 28 6.39 -25.76 -10.65
N LEU A 29 6.16 -25.76 -11.97
CA LEU A 29 5.86 -24.53 -12.71
C LEU A 29 4.52 -23.91 -12.32
N GLU A 30 3.56 -24.72 -11.90
CA GLU A 30 2.25 -24.24 -11.44
C GLU A 30 2.41 -23.46 -10.15
N ARG A 31 3.12 -24.05 -9.16
CA ARG A 31 3.43 -23.35 -7.91
C ARG A 31 4.20 -22.06 -8.14
N ILE A 32 5.14 -22.03 -9.08
CA ILE A 32 5.88 -20.81 -9.43
C ILE A 32 4.96 -19.74 -10.01
N ALA A 33 4.04 -20.11 -10.91
CA ALA A 33 3.07 -19.18 -11.46
C ALA A 33 2.15 -18.62 -10.37
N GLU A 34 1.61 -19.48 -9.50
CA GLU A 34 0.79 -19.06 -8.36
C GLU A 34 1.51 -18.05 -7.46
N GLU A 35 2.78 -18.30 -7.14
CA GLU A 35 3.59 -17.40 -6.29
C GLU A 35 3.85 -16.04 -6.96
N LEU A 36 4.07 -16.00 -8.28
CA LEU A 36 4.21 -14.74 -9.02
C LEU A 36 2.90 -13.94 -9.02
N GLU A 37 1.77 -14.60 -9.18
CA GLU A 37 0.46 -13.94 -9.09
C GLU A 37 0.16 -13.44 -7.67
N GLU A 38 0.50 -14.24 -6.65
CA GLU A 38 0.39 -13.84 -5.25
C GLU A 38 1.25 -12.62 -4.92
N MET A 39 2.47 -12.56 -5.44
CA MET A 39 3.35 -11.41 -5.29
C MET A 39 2.71 -10.14 -5.85
N GLY A 40 2.20 -10.19 -7.09
CA GLY A 40 1.51 -9.05 -7.70
C GLY A 40 0.24 -8.62 -6.95
N ARG A 41 -0.53 -9.57 -6.41
CA ARG A 41 -1.68 -9.25 -5.54
C ARG A 41 -1.23 -8.58 -4.25
N SER A 42 -0.15 -9.06 -3.65
CA SER A 42 0.39 -8.56 -2.38
C SER A 42 0.87 -7.11 -2.49
N GLU A 43 1.62 -6.76 -3.53
CA GLU A 43 2.06 -5.37 -3.79
C GLU A 43 0.88 -4.41 -3.95
N LYS A 44 -0.12 -4.80 -4.75
CA LYS A 44 -1.36 -4.01 -4.89
C LYS A 44 -2.08 -3.84 -3.56
N HIS A 45 -2.13 -4.88 -2.74
CA HIS A 45 -2.74 -4.82 -1.41
C HIS A 45 -1.96 -3.92 -0.45
N ALA A 46 -0.63 -3.95 -0.49
CA ALA A 46 0.25 -3.07 0.28
C ALA A 46 -0.02 -1.61 -0.10
N LEU A 47 0.07 -1.26 -1.39
CA LEU A 47 -0.23 0.09 -1.90
C LEU A 47 -1.61 0.58 -1.44
N SER A 48 -2.62 -0.30 -1.56
CA SER A 48 -3.98 -0.02 -1.10
C SER A 48 -4.06 0.27 0.41
N SER A 49 -3.26 -0.42 1.22
CA SER A 49 -3.21 -0.22 2.67
C SER A 49 -2.53 1.10 3.03
N HIS A 50 -1.39 1.43 2.41
CA HIS A 50 -0.68 2.68 2.65
C HIS A 50 -1.52 3.90 2.24
N LEU A 51 -2.19 3.86 1.08
CA LEU A 51 -3.12 4.92 0.65
C LEU A 51 -4.24 5.16 1.68
N LYS A 52 -4.82 4.09 2.24
CA LYS A 52 -5.84 4.19 3.29
C LYS A 52 -5.27 4.86 4.54
N VAL A 53 -4.06 4.48 4.98
CA VAL A 53 -3.42 5.08 6.17
C VAL A 53 -3.07 6.55 5.93
N LEU A 54 -2.56 6.88 4.75
CA LEU A 54 -2.23 8.25 4.36
C LEU A 54 -3.47 9.15 4.37
N MET A 55 -4.54 8.76 3.66
CA MET A 55 -5.80 9.52 3.63
C MET A 55 -6.40 9.68 5.03
N LEU A 56 -6.36 8.64 5.87
CA LEU A 56 -6.82 8.70 7.26
C LEU A 56 -6.06 9.79 8.04
N HIS A 57 -4.73 9.79 7.99
CA HIS A 57 -3.94 10.74 8.76
C HIS A 57 -4.02 12.16 8.17
N LEU A 58 -4.14 12.34 6.86
CA LEU A 58 -4.39 13.65 6.26
C LEU A 58 -5.76 14.22 6.66
N LEU A 59 -6.81 13.39 6.76
CA LEU A 59 -8.11 13.83 7.29
C LEU A 59 -8.00 14.27 8.76
N LYS A 60 -7.31 13.48 9.59
CA LYS A 60 -7.05 13.84 10.99
C LYS A 60 -6.25 15.14 11.09
N TRP A 61 -5.21 15.28 10.28
CA TRP A 61 -4.37 16.47 10.22
C TRP A 61 -5.18 17.72 9.85
N ARG A 62 -6.03 17.63 8.84
CA ARG A 62 -6.88 18.74 8.37
C ARG A 62 -7.90 19.18 9.43
N HIS A 63 -8.52 18.23 10.14
CA HIS A 63 -9.67 18.51 11.01
C HIS A 63 -9.35 18.59 12.51
N GLN A 64 -8.14 18.21 12.94
CA GLN A 64 -7.69 18.31 14.33
C GLN A 64 -6.35 19.05 14.45
N PRO A 65 -6.30 20.37 14.14
CA PRO A 65 -5.04 21.14 14.17
C PRO A 65 -4.34 21.11 15.53
N SER A 66 -5.09 21.06 16.64
CA SER A 66 -4.53 20.99 18.00
C SER A 66 -3.82 19.68 18.34
N PHE A 67 -3.99 18.64 17.52
CA PHE A 67 -3.38 17.32 17.71
C PHE A 67 -2.25 17.04 16.71
N ARG A 68 -1.91 18.02 15.87
CA ARG A 68 -0.77 17.92 14.95
C ARG A 68 0.51 17.80 15.77
N GLY A 69 1.21 16.70 15.56
CA GLY A 69 2.45 16.41 16.26
C GLY A 69 3.27 15.35 15.53
N VAL A 70 4.46 15.08 16.06
CA VAL A 70 5.48 14.23 15.43
C VAL A 70 4.93 12.85 15.05
N SER A 71 4.11 12.22 15.91
CA SER A 71 3.54 10.92 15.60
C SER A 71 2.68 10.92 14.33
N TRP A 72 1.86 11.96 14.10
CA TRP A 72 1.04 12.03 12.89
C TRP A 72 1.86 12.42 11.66
N GLN A 73 2.89 13.24 11.86
CA GLN A 73 3.85 13.54 10.80
C GLN A 73 4.53 12.26 10.31
N LEU A 74 5.06 11.45 11.24
CA LEU A 74 5.65 10.16 10.92
C LEU A 74 4.67 9.22 10.23
N SER A 75 3.41 9.12 10.69
CA SER A 75 2.41 8.29 10.01
C SER A 75 2.16 8.71 8.56
N ILE A 76 2.16 10.02 8.28
CA ILE A 76 1.97 10.57 6.92
C ILE A 76 3.21 10.32 6.06
N THR A 77 4.40 10.68 6.57
CA THR A 77 5.67 10.51 5.88
C THR A 77 5.96 9.05 5.60
N ASN A 78 5.87 8.16 6.60
CA ASN A 78 6.09 6.72 6.38
C ASN A 78 5.11 6.15 5.36
N ALA A 79 3.83 6.55 5.38
CA ALA A 79 2.88 6.07 4.39
C ALA A 79 3.23 6.56 2.97
N ARG A 80 3.81 7.76 2.83
CA ARG A 80 4.30 8.26 1.53
C ARG A 80 5.55 7.53 1.07
N ASP A 81 6.51 7.32 1.95
CA ASP A 81 7.76 6.61 1.64
C ASP A 81 7.47 5.20 1.12
N GLU A 82 6.60 4.45 1.82
CA GLU A 82 6.19 3.09 1.42
C GLU A 82 5.41 3.09 0.09
N ILE A 83 4.58 4.10 -0.16
CA ILE A 83 3.92 4.26 -1.47
C ILE A 83 4.95 4.53 -2.55
N GLN A 84 5.92 5.41 -2.29
CA GLN A 84 6.95 5.76 -3.26
C GLN A 84 7.80 4.55 -3.61
N GLU A 85 8.28 3.79 -2.62
CA GLU A 85 9.07 2.56 -2.80
C GLU A 85 8.30 1.55 -3.67
N LEU A 86 7.03 1.27 -3.34
CA LEU A 86 6.18 0.37 -4.15
C LEU A 86 6.00 0.85 -5.60
N LEU A 87 5.94 2.16 -5.84
CA LEU A 87 5.79 2.73 -7.19
C LEU A 87 7.11 2.83 -7.96
N GLU A 88 8.25 2.78 -7.27
CA GLU A 88 9.59 2.67 -7.86
C GLU A 88 9.87 1.23 -8.28
N ASP A 89 9.55 0.26 -7.41
CA ASP A 89 9.68 -1.16 -7.68
C ASP A 89 8.67 -1.67 -8.72
N SER A 90 7.43 -1.17 -8.65
CA SER A 90 6.32 -1.56 -9.53
C SER A 90 5.63 -0.35 -10.19
N PRO A 91 6.26 0.32 -11.19
CA PRO A 91 5.72 1.52 -11.83
C PRO A 91 4.33 1.35 -12.46
N SER A 92 3.97 0.14 -12.87
CA SER A 92 2.66 -0.19 -13.44
C SER A 92 1.50 0.02 -12.44
N LEU A 93 1.78 0.03 -11.13
CA LEU A 93 0.80 0.31 -10.09
C LEU A 93 0.32 1.78 -10.08
N ARG A 94 1.07 2.71 -10.69
CA ARG A 94 0.68 4.13 -10.79
C ARG A 94 -0.71 4.30 -11.40
N HIS A 95 -1.04 3.49 -12.41
CA HIS A 95 -2.36 3.52 -13.08
C HIS A 95 -3.51 3.11 -12.16
N GLN A 96 -3.23 2.43 -11.05
CA GLN A 96 -4.25 1.96 -10.11
C GLN A 96 -4.51 2.95 -8.96
N LEU A 97 -3.71 4.00 -8.81
CA LEU A 97 -3.78 4.93 -7.66
C LEU A 97 -5.17 5.56 -7.52
N ALA A 98 -5.71 6.13 -8.59
CA ALA A 98 -7.00 6.83 -8.56
C ALA A 98 -8.17 5.90 -8.16
N ASP A 99 -8.18 4.69 -8.72
CA ASP A 99 -9.18 3.68 -8.39
C ASP A 99 -9.01 3.16 -6.94
N LEU A 100 -7.77 2.88 -6.52
CA LEU A 100 -7.48 2.46 -5.14
C LEU A 100 -7.85 3.54 -4.12
N MET A 101 -7.55 4.81 -4.41
CA MET A 101 -7.96 5.95 -3.59
C MET A 101 -9.48 6.00 -3.45
N THR A 102 -10.21 5.94 -4.57
CA THR A 102 -11.67 5.95 -4.58
C THR A 102 -12.25 4.81 -3.75
N ARG A 103 -11.71 3.59 -3.92
CA ARG A 103 -12.17 2.40 -3.18
C ARG A 103 -11.81 2.45 -1.70
N ARG A 104 -10.71 3.09 -1.30
CA ARG A 104 -10.22 3.11 0.09
C ARG A 104 -10.63 4.33 0.89
N TYR A 105 -11.00 5.43 0.25
CA TYR A 105 -11.41 6.64 0.93
C TYR A 105 -12.55 6.44 1.93
N PRO A 106 -13.64 5.69 1.62
CA PRO A 106 -14.72 5.48 2.58
C PRO A 106 -14.25 4.84 3.89
N VAL A 107 -13.31 3.89 3.80
CA VAL A 107 -12.72 3.23 4.97
C VAL A 107 -11.81 4.17 5.76
N ALA A 108 -10.98 4.94 5.06
CA ALA A 108 -10.12 5.96 5.69
C ALA A 108 -10.96 7.03 6.42
N ARG A 109 -12.03 7.51 5.77
CA ARG A 109 -13.00 8.45 6.35
C ARG A 109 -13.67 7.89 7.60
N GLN A 110 -14.18 6.66 7.53
CA GLN A 110 -14.83 6.02 8.69
C GLN A 110 -13.86 5.89 9.87
N ARG A 111 -12.61 5.48 9.61
CA ARG A 111 -11.58 5.43 10.65
C ARG A 111 -11.27 6.80 11.23
N ALA A 112 -11.20 7.85 10.41
CA ALA A 112 -11.00 9.22 10.89
C ALA A 112 -12.14 9.64 11.82
N ILE A 113 -13.39 9.42 11.42
CA ILE A 113 -14.56 9.70 12.26
C ILE A 113 -14.46 9.00 13.62
N LEU A 114 -14.14 7.70 13.61
CA LEU A 114 -14.03 6.90 14.84
C LEU A 114 -12.86 7.35 15.74
N GLU A 115 -11.69 7.60 15.17
CA GLU A 115 -10.49 7.98 15.93
C GLU A 115 -10.55 9.43 16.45
N THR A 116 -11.22 10.32 15.72
CA THR A 116 -11.33 11.74 16.11
C THR A 116 -12.51 12.01 17.02
N GLY A 117 -13.57 11.19 16.96
CA GLY A 117 -14.85 11.45 17.62
C GLY A 117 -15.62 12.65 17.05
N LEU A 118 -15.16 13.25 15.94
CA LEU A 118 -15.82 14.40 15.32
C LEU A 118 -17.07 13.98 14.55
N PRO A 119 -18.07 14.88 14.39
CA PRO A 119 -19.27 14.57 13.62
C PRO A 119 -18.95 14.12 12.20
N GLU A 120 -19.70 13.15 11.68
CA GLU A 120 -19.53 12.62 10.32
C GLU A 120 -19.57 13.72 9.23
N THR A 121 -20.37 14.78 9.46
CA THR A 121 -20.50 15.95 8.58
C THR A 121 -19.22 16.76 8.44
N THR A 122 -18.26 16.60 9.36
CA THR A 122 -16.93 17.23 9.29
C THR A 122 -16.12 16.68 8.13
N PHE A 123 -16.31 15.40 7.79
CA PHE A 123 -15.50 14.71 6.80
C PHE A 123 -16.25 14.59 5.46
N PRO A 124 -15.71 15.14 4.35
CA PRO A 124 -16.35 15.09 3.04
C PRO A 124 -16.73 13.68 2.60
N ARG A 125 -17.86 13.49 1.92
CA ARG A 125 -18.27 12.17 1.40
C ARG A 125 -17.40 11.68 0.24
N GLN A 126 -16.87 12.61 -0.55
CA GLN A 126 -15.92 12.35 -1.62
C GLN A 126 -14.49 12.64 -1.13
N CYS A 127 -13.50 11.95 -1.68
CA CYS A 127 -12.11 12.18 -1.31
C CYS A 127 -11.72 13.64 -1.64
N PRO A 128 -11.26 14.43 -0.66
CA PRO A 128 -10.86 15.81 -0.91
C PRO A 128 -9.44 15.95 -1.46
N PHE A 129 -8.74 14.83 -1.67
CA PHE A 129 -7.34 14.79 -2.09
C PHE A 129 -7.20 14.25 -3.51
N THR A 130 -6.30 14.83 -4.28
CA THR A 130 -5.87 14.28 -5.57
C THR A 130 -4.70 13.31 -5.39
N VAL A 131 -4.38 12.53 -6.42
CA VAL A 131 -3.20 11.64 -6.41
C VAL A 131 -1.94 12.46 -6.20
N GLU A 132 -1.83 13.60 -6.88
CA GLU A 132 -0.68 14.50 -6.83
C GLU A 132 -0.45 15.01 -5.40
N GLN A 133 -1.52 15.40 -4.69
CA GLN A 133 -1.43 15.84 -3.29
C GLN A 133 -1.02 14.72 -2.34
N LEU A 134 -1.44 13.47 -2.59
CA LEU A 134 -1.02 12.34 -1.77
C LEU A 134 0.46 12.05 -1.94
N LEU A 135 0.98 12.14 -3.17
CA LEU A 135 2.38 11.86 -3.50
C LEU A 135 3.31 13.05 -3.24
N ASP A 136 2.78 14.25 -3.06
CA ASP A 136 3.56 15.44 -2.72
C ASP A 136 3.99 15.39 -1.24
N ALA A 137 5.31 15.27 -1.00
CA ALA A 137 5.90 15.24 0.33
C ALA A 137 5.65 16.53 1.13
N ASP A 138 5.49 17.66 0.46
CA ASP A 138 5.31 18.98 1.07
C ASP A 138 3.82 19.33 1.30
N TYR A 139 2.89 18.51 0.80
CA TYR A 139 1.47 18.70 1.05
C TYR A 139 1.07 18.19 2.44
N TRP A 140 0.35 19.00 3.23
CA TRP A 140 -0.08 18.62 4.59
C TRP A 140 -1.59 18.72 4.86
N ALA A 141 -2.44 19.08 3.89
CA ALA A 141 -3.91 19.18 4.02
C ALA A 141 -4.49 20.25 4.97
#